data_AF-A0A7G3G8Z6-F1
#
_entry.id   AF-A0A7G3G8Z6-F1
#
_cell.length_a   1.000
_cell.length_b   1.000
_cell.length_c   1.000
_cell.angle_alpha   90.00
_cell.angle_beta   90.00
_cell.angle_gamma   90.00
#
_symmetry.space_group_name_H-M   'P 1'
#
loop_
_entity.id
_entity.type
_entity.pdbx_description
1 polymer ?
#
loop_
_entity_poly.entity_id
_entity_poly.type
_entity_poly.pdbx_seq_one_letter_code
_entity_poly.pdbx_strand_id
1 'polypeptide(L)' 'MRDSFPFLLVAALGGWGNIGSLELVALTRLRVVLKDASRCNLERLQNAGVLAVMPVNGPVFHLIIGADAPRYMEILS' A
#
# COMPACT_ATOMS: atom_id res chain seq x y z
N MET A 1 3.94 12.84 11.93
CA MET A 1 3.63 11.39 11.74
C MET A 1 3.47 10.97 10.27
N ARG A 2 3.22 11.86 9.30
CA ARG A 2 3.07 11.48 7.87
C ARG A 2 4.37 11.09 7.16
N ASP A 3 5.54 11.40 7.71
CA ASP A 3 6.83 11.17 7.03
C ASP A 3 7.28 9.70 7.08
N SER A 4 6.78 8.91 8.04
CA SER A 4 7.09 7.48 8.16
C SER A 4 6.17 6.58 7.33
N PHE A 5 5.10 7.14 6.76
CA PHE A 5 4.06 6.38 6.05
C PHE A 5 4.63 5.43 4.98
N PRO A 6 5.54 5.86 4.06
CA PRO A 6 6.06 4.97 3.01
C PRO A 6 6.76 3.73 3.57
N PHE A 7 7.59 3.92 4.61
CA PHE A 7 8.31 2.82 5.25
C PHE A 7 7.36 1.85 5.96
N LEU A 8 6.39 2.39 6.72
CA LEU A 8 5.40 1.57 7.43
C LEU A 8 4.49 0.81 6.46
N LEU A 9 4.12 1.44 5.35
CA LEU A 9 3.33 0.82 4.30
C LEU A 9 4.08 -0.38 3.71
N VAL A 10 5.33 -0.19 3.29
CA VAL A 10 6.14 -1.28 2.72
C VAL A 10 6.34 -2.41 3.72
N ALA A 11 6.62 -2.10 4.99
CA ALA A 11 6.74 -3.10 6.04
C ALA A 11 5.44 -3.90 6.24
N ALA A 12 4.28 -3.23 6.21
CA ALA A 12 2.97 -3.86 6.33
C ALA A 12 2.62 -4.73 5.11
N LEU A 13 3.12 -4.39 3.92
CA LEU A 13 3.00 -5.21 2.71
C LEU A 13 3.98 -6.40 2.66
N GLY A 14 4.76 -6.63 3.72
CA GLY A 14 5.72 -7.73 3.79
C GLY A 14 7.10 -7.40 3.25
N GLY A 15 7.41 -6.11 3.04
CA GLY A 15 8.69 -5.60 2.56
C GLY A 15 8.77 -5.44 1.04
N TRP A 16 9.77 -4.68 0.57
CA TRP A 16 9.99 -4.39 -0.86
C TRP A 16 10.03 -5.64 -1.73
N GLY A 17 10.67 -6.71 -1.25
CA GLY A 17 10.76 -7.97 -1.99
C GLY A 17 9.40 -8.64 -2.27
N ASN A 18 8.36 -8.30 -1.50
CA ASN A 18 7.00 -8.83 -1.68
C ASN A 18 6.16 -8.00 -2.65
N ILE A 19 6.54 -6.76 -2.94
CA ILE A 19 5.82 -5.89 -3.86
C ILE A 19 6.21 -6.27 -5.29
N GLY A 20 5.22 -6.62 -6.11
CA GLY A 20 5.39 -6.89 -7.54
C GLY A 20 5.20 -5.61 -8.37
N SER A 21 4.13 -4.86 -8.11
CA SER A 21 3.90 -3.56 -8.74
C SER A 21 3.07 -2.64 -7.85
N LEU A 22 3.22 -1.34 -8.10
CA LEU A 22 2.45 -0.24 -7.51
C LEU A 22 1.90 0.62 -8.65
N GLU A 23 0.63 1.02 -8.54
CA GLU A 23 -0.04 1.89 -9.50
C GLU A 23 -0.89 2.91 -8.74
N LEU A 24 -0.79 4.19 -9.12
CA LEU A 24 -1.68 5.22 -8.62
C LEU A 24 -3.02 5.17 -9.36
N VAL A 25 -4.11 4.96 -8.62
CA VAL A 25 -5.46 4.83 -9.18
C VAL A 25 -6.34 5.98 -8.69
N ALA A 26 -6.94 6.70 -9.63
CA ALA A 26 -7.86 7.82 -9.38
C ALA A 26 -7.31 8.84 -8.35
N LEU A 27 -5.98 9.01 -8.33
CA LEU A 27 -5.23 9.93 -7.46
C LEU A 27 -5.44 9.76 -5.94
N THR A 28 -6.14 8.71 -5.49
CA THR A 28 -6.53 8.55 -4.08
C THR A 28 -6.18 7.18 -3.51
N ARG A 29 -5.77 6.24 -4.38
CA ARG A 29 -5.51 4.85 -4.02
C ARG A 29 -4.21 4.38 -4.64
N LEU A 30 -3.52 3.51 -3.95
CA LEU A 30 -2.47 2.68 -4.54
C LEU A 30 -3.03 1.29 -4.79
N ARG A 31 -3.02 0.85 -6.04
CA ARG A 31 -3.20 -0.55 -6.38
C ARG A 31 -1.84 -1.22 -6.22
N VAL A 32 -1.80 -2.26 -5.40
CA VAL A 32 -0.58 -3.04 -5.16
C VAL A 32 -0.81 -4.46 -5.63
N VAL A 33 0.19 -5.01 -6.31
CA VAL A 33 0.25 -6.45 -6.60
C VAL A 33 1.35 -7.04 -5.75
N LEU A 34 1.03 -8.04 -4.94
CA LEU A 34 1.96 -8.73 -4.07
C LEU A 34 2.39 -10.08 -4.66
N LYS A 35 3.62 -10.49 -4.40
CA LYS A 35 4.11 -11.83 -4.77
C LYS A 35 3.53 -12.91 -3.86
N ASP A 36 3.31 -12.57 -2.59
CA ASP A 36 2.69 -13.42 -1.59
C ASP A 36 1.75 -12.59 -0.71
N ALA A 37 0.45 -12.80 -0.89
CA ALA A 37 -0.60 -12.08 -0.16
C ALA A 37 -0.64 -12.42 1.33
N SER A 38 -0.13 -13.59 1.75
CA SER A 38 -0.14 -14.02 3.16
C SER A 38 0.81 -13.20 4.04
N ARG A 39 1.80 -12.53 3.43
CA ARG A 39 2.74 -11.64 4.11
C ARG A 39 2.18 -10.23 4.34
N CYS A 40 1.01 -9.92 3.78
CA CYS A 40 0.33 -8.64 3.98
C CYS A 40 -0.33 -8.61 5.37
N ASN A 41 -0.04 -7.58 6.15
CA ASN A 41 -0.63 -7.39 7.48
C ASN A 41 -1.65 -6.22 7.44
N LEU A 42 -2.94 -6.56 7.39
CA LEU A 42 -4.03 -5.60 7.28
C LEU A 42 -4.11 -4.62 8.45
N GLU A 43 -3.87 -5.09 9.68
CA GLU A 43 -3.87 -4.26 10.88
C GLU A 43 -2.74 -3.22 10.82
N ARG A 44 -1.54 -3.64 10.38
CA ARG A 44 -0.41 -2.72 10.20
C ARG A 44 -0.65 -1.71 9.07
N LEU A 45 -1.38 -2.07 8.01
CA LEU A 45 -1.78 -1.11 6.98
C LEU A 45 -2.68 -0.01 7.55
N GLN A 46 -3.69 -0.39 8.34
CA GLN A 46 -4.58 0.57 9.00
C GLN A 46 -3.79 1.46 9.98
N ASN A 47 -2.95 0.88 10.82
CA ASN A 47 -2.10 1.61 11.77
C ASN A 47 -1.07 2.53 11.08
N ALA A 48 -0.62 2.17 9.87
CA ALA A 48 0.26 3.03 9.07
C ALA A 48 -0.48 4.27 8.53
N GLY A 49 -1.82 4.26 8.49
CA GLY A 49 -2.65 5.36 7.99
C GLY A 49 -3.39 5.05 6.68
N VAL A 50 -3.44 3.79 6.24
CA VAL A 50 -4.31 3.38 5.14
C VAL A 50 -5.77 3.47 5.60
N LEU A 51 -6.56 4.31 4.94
CA LEU A 51 -7.94 4.61 5.32
C LEU A 51 -8.86 3.40 5.15
N ALA A 52 -8.61 2.58 4.12
CA ALA A 52 -9.32 1.34 3.88
C ALA A 52 -8.53 0.43 2.92
N VAL A 53 -8.70 -0.89 3.08
CA VAL A 53 -8.09 -1.91 2.22
C VAL A 53 -9.19 -2.67 1.51
N MET A 54 -9.12 -2.74 0.18
CA MET A 54 -10.05 -3.51 -0.66
C MET A 54 -9.28 -4.59 -1.43
N PRO A 55 -9.39 -5.87 -1.04
CA PRO A 55 -8.90 -6.98 -1.85
C PRO A 55 -9.69 -7.05 -3.17
N VAL A 56 -9.01 -7.23 -4.30
CA VAL A 56 -9.64 -7.30 -5.63
C VAL A 56 -9.64 -8.73 -6.16
N ASN A 57 -8.48 -9.36 -6.20
CA ASN A 57 -8.29 -10.79 -6.41
C ASN A 57 -6.98 -11.20 -5.76
N GLY A 58 -6.85 -12.42 -5.23
CA GLY A 58 -5.62 -12.98 -4.62
C GLY A 58 -4.51 -11.96 -4.24
N PRO A 59 -3.52 -11.72 -5.13
CA PRO A 59 -2.37 -10.85 -4.87
C PRO A 59 -2.63 -9.34 -4.98
N VAL A 60 -3.81 -8.90 -5.42
CA VAL A 60 -4.12 -7.50 -5.76
C VAL A 60 -4.97 -6.84 -4.67
N PHE A 61 -4.47 -5.72 -4.14
CA PHE A 61 -5.16 -4.90 -3.16
C PHE A 61 -5.25 -3.45 -3.64
N HIS A 62 -6.37 -2.79 -3.34
CA HIS A 62 -6.48 -1.34 -3.40
C HIS A 62 -6.34 -0.79 -1.99
N LEU A 63 -5.38 0.09 -1.80
CA LEU A 63 -5.12 0.79 -0.54
C LEU A 63 -5.64 2.22 -0.70
N ILE A 64 -6.68 2.57 0.05
CA ILE A 64 -7.25 3.91 0.05
C ILE A 64 -6.39 4.77 0.97
N ILE A 65 -5.72 5.76 0.39
CA ILE A 65 -4.78 6.65 1.10
C ILE A 65 -5.33 8.08 1.16
N GLY A 66 -6.10 8.50 0.15
CA GLY A 66 -6.58 9.87 0.01
C GLY A 66 -5.63 10.73 -0.82
N ALA A 67 -5.73 12.05 -0.67
CA ALA A 67 -5.04 13.03 -1.53
C ALA A 67 -3.50 12.96 -1.49
N ASP A 68 -2.92 12.31 -0.49
CA ASP A 68 -1.47 12.10 -0.39
C ASP A 68 -0.96 10.91 -1.22
N ALA A 69 -1.85 10.12 -1.85
CA ALA A 69 -1.46 8.96 -2.67
C ALA A 69 -0.45 9.28 -3.78
N PRO A 70 -0.57 10.40 -4.54
CA PRO A 70 0.42 10.73 -5.57
C PRO A 70 1.81 11.02 -4.98
N ARG A 71 1.86 11.77 -3.85
CA ARG A 71 3.11 12.04 -3.14
C ARG A 71 3.79 10.75 -2.68
N TYR A 72 3.02 9.80 -2.13
CA TYR A 72 3.60 8.54 -1.68
C TYR A 72 3.98 7.62 -2.83
N MET A 73 3.27 7.67 -3.98
CA MET A 73 3.69 6.96 -5.19
C MET A 73 5.08 7.42 -5.65
N GLU A 74 5.33 8.74 -5.68
CA GLU A 74 6.63 9.32 -6.07
C GLU A 74 7.78 8.88 -5.14
N ILE A 75 7.51 8.75 -3.84
CA ILE A 75 8.52 8.29 -2.86
C ILE A 75 8.79 6.78 -3.01
N LEU A 76 7.81 6.01 -3.48
CA LEU A 76 7.88 4.55 -3.57
C LEU A 76 8.31 4.03 -4.95
N SER A 77 8.40 4.91 -5.96
CA SER A 77 8.83 4.61 -7.32
C SER A 77 10.35 4.52 -7.48
#